data_AF-A0A6A6DWN8-F1
#
_entry.id   AF-A0A6A6DWN8-F1
#
_cell.length_a   1.000
_cell.length_b   1.000
_cell.length_c   1.000
_cell.angle_alpha   90.00
_cell.angle_beta   90.00
_cell.angle_gamma   90.00
#
_symmetry.space_group_name_H-M   'P 1'
#
loop_
_entity.id
_entity.type
_entity.pdbx_description
1 polymer ?
#
loop_
_entity_poly.entity_id
_entity_poly.type
_entity_poly.pdbx_seq_one_letter_code
_entity_poly.pdbx_strand_id
1 'polypeptide(L)'
;FFKRLFSKQWGNYQNDDSHFIDVDSNLFEYILQYLQRGVLLVFYNGVKGHDYALYGALLEEARFFGINRLEKWLSEQKYLEAVKVAYS
;
A
#
# COMPACT_ATOMS: atom_id res chain seq x y z
N PHE A 1 7.51 -5.13 8.80
CA PHE A 1 6.37 -5.46 9.68
C PHE A 1 5.95 -6.94 9.62
N PHE A 2 5.46 -7.43 8.47
CA PHE A 2 4.82 -8.75 8.34
C PHE A 2 5.67 -9.95 8.76
N LYS A 3 6.98 -9.95 8.49
CA LYS A 3 7.88 -11.02 8.98
C LYS A 3 7.85 -11.16 10.51
N ARG A 4 7.67 -10.04 11.22
CA ARG A 4 7.50 -10.02 12.67
C ARG A 4 6.07 -10.40 13.06
N LEU A 5 5.07 -9.97 12.29
CA LEU A 5 3.64 -10.34 12.48
C LEU A 5 3.46 -11.86 12.47
N PHE A 6 4.00 -12.51 11.45
CA PHE A 6 3.87 -13.95 11.26
C PHE A 6 4.91 -14.78 12.01
N SER A 7 5.80 -14.16 12.79
CA SER A 7 6.64 -14.90 13.70
C SER A 7 5.88 -15.16 15.00
N LYS A 8 6.09 -16.33 15.62
CA LYS A 8 5.50 -16.65 16.94
C LYS A 8 5.93 -15.70 18.08
N GLN A 9 6.72 -14.66 17.78
CA GLN A 9 7.20 -13.69 18.75
C GLN A 9 6.17 -12.63 19.14
N TRP A 10 5.10 -12.41 18.36
CA TRP A 10 3.99 -11.57 18.82
C TRP A 10 2.95 -12.46 19.53
N GLY A 11 2.90 -12.38 20.86
CA GLY A 11 1.93 -13.08 21.70
C GLY A 11 0.52 -12.47 21.69
N ASN A 12 0.16 -11.72 20.63
CA ASN A 12 -1.15 -11.08 20.47
C ASN A 12 -2.07 -11.94 19.58
N TYR A 13 -2.19 -13.22 19.92
CA TYR A 13 -3.21 -14.05 19.32
C TYR A 13 -4.54 -13.69 19.98
N GLN A 14 -5.52 -13.28 19.19
CA GLN A 14 -6.90 -13.39 19.65
C GLN A 14 -7.23 -14.88 19.82
N ASN A 15 -8.29 -15.18 20.57
CA ASN A 15 -8.69 -16.57 20.84
C ASN A 15 -8.98 -17.40 19.57
N ASP A 16 -9.07 -16.75 18.41
CA ASP A 16 -9.31 -17.32 17.09
C ASP A 16 -8.07 -17.31 16.15
N ASP A 17 -6.86 -17.08 16.69
CA ASP A 17 -5.61 -16.94 15.94
C ASP A 17 -5.57 -15.76 14.95
N SER A 18 -6.56 -14.86 15.00
CA SER A 18 -6.57 -13.64 14.19
C SER A 18 -5.61 -12.59 14.76
N HIS A 19 -5.09 -11.74 13.87
CA HIS A 19 -4.22 -10.63 14.22
C HIS A 19 -4.99 -9.32 14.03
N PHE A 20 -5.13 -8.53 15.10
CA PHE A 20 -5.68 -7.19 14.97
C PHE A 20 -4.59 -6.23 14.50
N ILE A 21 -4.91 -5.41 13.49
CA ILE A 21 -4.06 -4.33 13.01
C ILE A 21 -4.94 -3.08 12.95
N ASP A 22 -4.53 -2.03 13.66
CA ASP A 22 -5.26 -0.75 13.74
C ASP A 22 -4.98 0.11 12.50
N VAL A 23 -5.67 -0.19 11.40
CA VAL A 23 -5.43 0.41 10.09
C VAL A 23 -6.74 0.57 9.34
N ASP A 24 -6.82 1.57 8.46
CA ASP A 24 -7.95 1.71 7.55
C ASP A 24 -8.06 0.47 6.63
N SER A 25 -9.22 -0.20 6.70
CA SER A 25 -9.44 -1.46 5.97
C SER A 25 -9.38 -1.28 4.45
N ASN A 26 -9.78 -0.12 3.92
CA ASN A 26 -9.78 0.13 2.48
C ASN A 26 -8.35 0.37 1.97
N LEU A 27 -7.53 1.09 2.75
CA LEU A 27 -6.11 1.29 2.41
C LEU A 27 -5.34 -0.04 2.48
N PHE A 28 -5.64 -0.87 3.48
CA PHE A 28 -4.99 -2.17 3.63
C PHE A 28 -5.25 -3.09 2.44
N GLU A 29 -6.43 -3.01 1.80
CA GLU A 29 -6.71 -3.82 0.62
C GLU A 29 -5.73 -3.53 -0.52
N TYR A 30 -5.40 -2.26 -0.76
CA TYR A 30 -4.40 -1.87 -1.76
C TYR A 30 -2.99 -2.37 -1.41
N ILE A 31 -2.62 -2.31 -0.12
CA ILE A 31 -1.36 -2.88 0.38
C ILE A 31 -1.32 -4.39 0.11
N LEU A 32 -2.42 -5.10 0.39
CA LEU A 32 -2.51 -6.54 0.18
C LEU A 32 -2.42 -6.91 -1.30
N GLN A 33 -3.12 -6.17 -2.17
CA GLN A 33 -3.04 -6.38 -3.62
C GLN A 33 -1.61 -6.18 -4.14
N TYR A 34 -0.90 -5.16 -3.66
CA TYR A 34 0.51 -4.94 -3.99
C TYR A 34 1.39 -6.10 -3.51
N LEU A 35 1.20 -6.59 -2.27
CA LEU A 35 2.00 -7.70 -1.73
C LEU A 35 1.75 -9.01 -2.47
N GLN A 36 0.52 -9.27 -2.92
CA GLN A 36 0.17 -10.48 -3.66
C GLN A 36 0.69 -10.46 -5.10
N ARG A 37 0.58 -9.32 -5.79
CA ARG A 37 0.83 -9.23 -7.24
C ARG A 37 2.15 -8.56 -7.61
N GLY A 38 2.73 -7.78 -6.70
CA GLY A 38 3.91 -6.95 -6.96
C GLY A 38 3.67 -5.79 -7.94
N VAL A 39 2.40 -5.48 -8.25
CA VAL A 39 1.99 -4.46 -9.23
C VAL A 39 1.82 -3.11 -8.54
N LEU A 40 2.44 -2.08 -9.10
CA LEU A 40 2.37 -0.71 -8.58
C LEU A 40 1.07 -0.05 -9.02
N LEU A 41 0.29 0.40 -8.05
CA LEU A 41 -1.04 0.96 -8.27
C LEU A 41 -0.96 2.38 -8.83
N VAL A 42 -1.83 2.67 -9.79
CA VAL A 42 -2.01 4.00 -10.38
C VAL A 42 -3.50 4.33 -10.33
N PHE A 43 -3.86 5.22 -9.41
CA PHE A 43 -5.17 5.84 -9.29
C PHE A 43 -5.20 7.07 -10.20
N TYR A 44 -5.66 6.87 -11.43
CA TYR A 44 -5.83 7.92 -12.41
C TYR A 44 -7.18 7.81 -13.09
N ASN A 45 -7.84 8.95 -13.24
CA ASN A 45 -9.07 9.09 -14.00
C ASN A 45 -8.88 10.17 -15.06
N GLY A 46 -9.27 9.92 -16.32
CA GLY A 46 -9.05 10.86 -17.41
C GLY A 46 -9.74 12.23 -17.24
N VAL A 47 -10.78 12.32 -16.39
CA VAL A 47 -11.51 13.57 -16.11
C VAL A 47 -11.02 14.21 -14.81
N LYS A 48 -10.83 13.42 -13.75
CA LYS A 48 -10.47 13.91 -12.41
C LYS A 48 -8.96 14.01 -12.16
N GLY A 49 -8.15 13.37 -13.00
CA GLY A 49 -6.71 13.24 -12.83
C GLY A 49 -6.32 12.19 -11.78
N HIS A 50 -5.16 12.41 -11.17
CA HIS A 50 -4.60 11.56 -10.12
C HIS A 50 -5.29 11.78 -8.77
N ASP A 51 -5.51 10.69 -8.03
CA ASP A 51 -5.99 10.78 -6.64
C ASP A 51 -4.82 10.98 -5.66
N TYR A 52 -4.36 12.23 -5.54
CA TYR A 52 -3.24 12.61 -4.67
C TYR A 52 -3.50 12.31 -3.18
N ALA A 53 -4.76 12.39 -2.74
CA ALA A 53 -5.11 12.09 -1.35
C ALA A 53 -4.88 10.61 -1.06
N LEU A 54 -5.32 9.72 -1.96
CA LEU A 54 -5.12 8.29 -1.83
C LEU A 54 -3.63 7.89 -1.92
N TYR A 55 -2.85 8.52 -2.81
CA TYR A 55 -1.40 8.28 -2.85
C TYR A 55 -0.71 8.68 -1.53
N GLY A 56 -1.12 9.81 -0.94
CA GLY A 56 -0.60 10.26 0.36
C GLY A 56 -0.95 9.30 1.49
N ALA A 57 -2.21 8.85 1.55
CA ALA A 57 -2.64 7.87 2.55
C ALA A 57 -1.87 6.55 2.43
N LEU A 58 -1.70 6.03 1.21
CA LEU A 58 -0.93 4.81 0.98
C LEU A 58 0.57 4.95 1.27
N LEU A 59 1.12 6.16 1.19
CA LEU A 59 2.51 6.40 1.55
C LEU A 59 2.71 6.20 3.05
N GLU A 60 1.79 6.69 3.89
CA GLU A 60 1.84 6.48 5.33
C GLU A 60 1.69 4.99 5.68
N GLU A 61 0.80 4.27 5.00
CA GLU A 61 0.69 2.81 5.15
C GLU A 61 1.96 2.07 4.73
N ALA A 62 2.54 2.42 3.59
CA ALA A 62 3.77 1.81 3.10
C ALA A 62 4.93 2.02 4.10
N ARG A 63 5.00 3.19 4.75
CA ARG A 63 5.96 3.49 5.83
C ARG A 63 5.67 2.65 7.06
N PHE A 64 4.42 2.59 7.52
CA PHE A 64 4.00 1.81 8.68
C PHE A 64 4.36 0.32 8.53
N PHE A 65 4.06 -0.27 7.38
CA PHE A 65 4.36 -1.68 7.11
C PHE A 65 5.83 -1.94 6.74
N GLY A 66 6.60 -0.90 6.40
CA GLY A 66 7.99 -0.97 5.98
C GLY A 66 8.15 -1.60 4.59
N ILE A 67 7.32 -1.18 3.63
CA ILE A 67 7.31 -1.68 2.25
C ILE A 67 8.13 -0.72 1.37
N ASN A 68 9.46 -0.79 1.49
CA ASN A 68 10.39 0.18 0.91
C ASN A 68 10.18 0.47 -0.60
N ARG A 69 9.85 -0.56 -1.40
CA ARG A 69 9.63 -0.37 -2.85
C ARG A 69 8.37 0.45 -3.13
N LEU A 70 7.29 0.20 -2.39
CA LEU A 70 6.03 0.94 -2.54
C LEU A 70 6.17 2.35 -1.98
N GLU A 71 6.83 2.50 -0.83
CA GLU A 71 7.17 3.81 -0.26
C GLU A 71 7.97 4.67 -1.25
N LYS A 72 9.02 4.09 -1.86
CA LYS A 72 9.83 4.79 -2.86
C LYS A 72 9.01 5.17 -4.09
N TRP A 73 8.14 4.28 -4.57
CA TRP A 73 7.25 4.57 -5.70
C TRP A 73 6.34 5.78 -5.43
N LEU A 74 5.72 5.81 -4.26
CA LEU A 74 4.77 6.84 -3.86
C LEU A 74 5.46 8.17 -3.53
N SER A 75 6.56 8.14 -2.78
CA SER A 75 7.31 9.34 -2.38
C SER A 75 8.01 10.02 -3.54
N GLU A 76 8.52 9.27 -4.52
CA GLU A 76 9.11 9.80 -5.76
C GLU A 76 8.05 10.14 -6.82
N GLN A 77 6.76 10.00 -6.51
CA GLN A 77 5.63 10.30 -7.40
C GLN A 77 5.70 9.64 -8.79
N LYS A 78 6.28 8.44 -8.87
CA LYS A 78 6.49 7.74 -10.15
C LYS A 78 5.21 7.37 -10.90
N TYR A 79 4.07 7.39 -10.21
CA TYR A 79 2.75 7.25 -10.85
C TYR A 79 2.48 8.34 -11.90
N LEU A 80 3.13 9.51 -11.81
CA LEU A 80 3.04 10.57 -12.84
C LEU A 80 3.71 10.17 -14.15
N GLU A 81 4.76 9.35 -14.09
CA GLU A 81 5.46 8.85 -15.28
C GLU A 81 4.66 7.73 -15.95
N ALA A 82 4.01 6.88 -15.15
CA ALA A 82 3.22 5.75 -15.64
C ALA A 82 2.06 6.16 -16.56
N VAL A 83 1.43 7.31 -16.30
CA VAL A 83 0.30 7.80 -17.12
C VAL A 83 0.75 8.52 -18.40
N LYS A 84 1.96 9.11 -18.41
CA LYS A 84 2.49 9.79 -19.62
C LYS A 84 2.67 8.84 -20.81
N VAL A 85 2.84 7.54 -20.57
CA VAL A 85 3.05 6.53 -21.61
C VAL A 85 1.76 6.16 -22.35
N ALA A 86 0.58 6.57 -21.87
CA ALA A 86 -0.71 6.20 -22.46
C ALA A 86 -1.22 7.14 -23.58
N TYR A 87 -0.47 8.19 -23.92
CA TYR A 87 -0.70 9.00 -25.12
C TYR A 87 0.36 8.63 -26.17
N SER A 88 0.06 7.64 -27.00
CA SER A 88 0.80 7.30 -28.24
C SER A 88 -0.18 6.89 -29.31
#